data_AF-A0A349ZRF8-F1
#
_entry.id   AF-A0A349ZRF8-F1
#
_cell.length_a   1.000
_cell.length_b   1.000
_cell.length_c   1.000
_cell.angle_alpha   90.00
_cell.angle_beta   90.00
_cell.angle_gamma   90.00
#
_symmetry.space_group_name_H-M   'P 1'
#
loop_
_entity.id
_entity.type
_entity.pdbx_description
1 polymer ?
#
loop_
_entity_poly.entity_id
_entity_poly.type
_entity_poly.pdbx_seq_one_letter_code
_entity_poly.pdbx_strand_id
1 'polypeptide(L)'
;MIVLNRKEKNRVDILFMYESKVREIEGVCLIAGELAKRGYCTAILETWEPLIKGQRKRPEAEVVFIPSAYTDRSLYALLRFVKGPAKVINLQWEQIYSRRDLTNPNSPWKMSGDVHKVTHISWGDVNYNKLTESDHIDKRMVKKVGHVGLDYLRKELRGFYLSREEICREFDIDVNTRLCLFISSFSFVNLPENMIEPELRELFEVSIRSQKEIVRWIVSVLEKHKELTFVYRPHPSEAGNAELAAIAAREPRFKIIKDYSVKQWIIVSDIIYNWYSTSVAEVYFAGKSCFFLRPYPIALQYECLIMEELTSLTSYEEFEGSLNASGCDFPVPEEAIRENYFYDEKCPAYIRIADICEELFRAKSGYLKKELTLKERFNNLKLLVKNSGAGKMIEGLRGSREMDPKDAEYLKYITEMYNNNIVTESEFMS
;
A
#
# COMPACT_ATOMS: atom_id res chain seq x y z
N MET A 1 -17.43 9.55 -2.40
CA MET A 1 -16.71 10.76 -2.89
C MET A 1 -16.72 11.87 -1.84
N ILE A 2 -15.53 12.26 -1.36
CA ILE A 2 -15.31 13.41 -0.46
C ILE A 2 -14.90 14.61 -1.34
N VAL A 3 -15.50 15.79 -1.15
CA VAL A 3 -15.22 16.98 -1.98
C VAL A 3 -14.76 18.13 -1.09
N LEU A 4 -13.64 18.75 -1.45
CA LEU A 4 -13.12 19.96 -0.84
C LEU A 4 -13.32 21.14 -1.82
N ASN A 5 -13.72 22.30 -1.30
CA ASN A 5 -13.97 23.53 -2.09
C ASN A 5 -14.97 23.35 -3.25
N ARG A 6 -16.15 22.77 -2.98
CA ARG A 6 -17.17 22.47 -3.99
C ARG A 6 -17.58 23.71 -4.82
N LYS A 7 -17.31 23.68 -6.13
CA LYS A 7 -17.70 24.74 -7.09
C LYS A 7 -19.01 24.43 -7.84
N GLU A 8 -19.21 23.19 -8.30
CA GLU A 8 -20.39 22.77 -9.08
C GLU A 8 -20.87 21.35 -8.73
N LYS A 9 -22.09 21.00 -9.16
CA LYS A 9 -22.69 19.67 -8.98
C LYS A 9 -22.14 18.74 -10.07
N ASN A 10 -20.99 18.08 -9.81
CA ASN A 10 -20.31 17.03 -10.61
C ASN A 10 -19.07 17.43 -11.43
N ARG A 11 -18.55 18.66 -11.26
CA ARG A 11 -17.27 19.09 -11.84
C ARG A 11 -16.30 19.42 -10.74
N VAL A 12 -15.07 18.90 -10.87
CA VAL A 12 -13.96 19.16 -9.95
C VAL A 12 -12.74 19.59 -10.76
N ASP A 13 -11.85 20.35 -10.15
CA ASP A 13 -10.59 20.69 -10.81
C ASP A 13 -9.69 19.44 -10.83
N ILE A 14 -9.65 18.71 -9.70
CA ILE A 14 -8.72 17.61 -9.49
C ILE A 14 -9.45 16.44 -8.82
N LEU A 15 -9.33 15.24 -9.39
CA LEU A 15 -9.89 14.02 -8.84
C LEU A 15 -8.77 13.07 -8.41
N PHE A 16 -8.82 12.61 -7.16
CA PHE A 16 -7.97 11.57 -6.63
C PHE A 16 -8.71 10.25 -6.57
N MET A 17 -8.12 9.23 -7.18
CA MET A 17 -8.56 7.84 -7.03
C MET A 17 -7.62 7.11 -6.09
N TYR A 18 -8.17 6.27 -5.21
CA TYR A 18 -7.39 5.37 -4.35
C TYR A 18 -7.99 3.97 -4.35
N GLU A 19 -7.17 2.95 -4.08
CA GLU A 19 -7.59 1.55 -3.98
C GLU A 19 -7.53 1.06 -2.53
N SER A 20 -6.37 1.21 -1.88
CA SER A 20 -6.20 0.81 -0.48
C SER A 20 -6.29 2.00 0.46
N LYS A 21 -7.39 2.09 1.23
CA LYS A 21 -7.56 3.13 2.25
C LYS A 21 -6.37 3.18 3.22
N VAL A 22 -5.88 2.03 3.66
CA VAL A 22 -4.83 1.93 4.70
C VAL A 22 -3.47 2.43 4.20
N ARG A 23 -3.17 2.26 2.91
CA ARG A 23 -1.86 2.65 2.34
C ARG A 23 -1.87 4.04 1.71
N GLU A 24 -2.99 4.45 1.13
CA GLU A 24 -3.00 5.56 0.16
C GLU A 24 -3.68 6.81 0.70
N ILE A 25 -4.68 6.66 1.59
CA ILE A 25 -5.58 7.78 1.94
C ILE A 25 -4.83 8.92 2.62
N GLU A 26 -3.84 8.60 3.47
CA GLU A 26 -3.01 9.59 4.16
C GLU A 26 -2.30 10.48 3.14
N GLY A 27 -1.60 9.88 2.16
CA GLY A 27 -0.87 10.61 1.14
C GLY A 27 -1.78 11.41 0.20
N VAL A 28 -2.90 10.80 -0.23
CA VAL A 28 -3.92 11.47 -1.04
C VAL A 28 -4.48 12.70 -0.33
N CYS A 29 -4.79 12.60 0.96
CA CYS A 29 -5.31 13.70 1.75
C CYS A 29 -4.32 14.87 1.88
N LEU A 30 -3.01 14.61 2.02
CA LEU A 30 -2.01 15.70 2.06
C LEU A 30 -2.00 16.48 0.75
N ILE A 31 -1.92 15.78 -0.39
CA ILE A 31 -1.86 16.41 -1.71
C ILE A 31 -3.16 17.17 -1.99
N ALA A 32 -4.31 16.53 -1.73
CA ALA A 32 -5.63 17.12 -1.94
C ALA A 32 -5.86 18.35 -1.05
N GLY A 33 -5.40 18.30 0.20
CA GLY A 33 -5.48 19.41 1.15
C GLY A 33 -4.62 20.60 0.75
N GLU A 34 -3.39 20.35 0.29
CA GLU A 34 -2.51 21.41 -0.23
C GLU A 34 -3.09 22.07 -1.48
N LEU A 35 -3.59 21.29 -2.44
CA LEU A 35 -4.25 21.86 -3.63
C LEU A 35 -5.53 22.60 -3.28
N ALA A 36 -6.31 22.11 -2.31
CA ALA A 36 -7.48 22.82 -1.82
C ALA A 36 -7.10 24.17 -1.18
N LYS A 37 -6.03 24.21 -0.38
CA LYS A 37 -5.47 25.44 0.19
C LYS A 37 -5.02 26.43 -0.89
N ARG A 38 -4.53 25.94 -2.04
CA ARG A 38 -4.18 26.75 -3.23
C ARG A 38 -5.39 27.21 -4.06
N GLY A 39 -6.62 26.85 -3.67
CA GLY A 39 -7.87 27.32 -4.30
C GLY A 39 -8.50 26.35 -5.32
N TYR A 40 -7.98 25.13 -5.42
CA TYR A 40 -8.55 24.10 -6.30
C TYR A 40 -9.73 23.38 -5.64
N CYS A 41 -10.70 22.99 -6.46
CA CYS A 41 -11.77 22.07 -6.09
C CYS A 41 -11.26 20.63 -6.25
N THR A 42 -11.05 19.93 -5.15
CA THR A 42 -10.51 18.57 -5.15
C THR A 42 -11.59 17.57 -4.72
N ALA A 43 -11.56 16.37 -5.28
CA ALA A 43 -12.39 15.27 -4.81
C ALA A 43 -11.58 13.99 -4.66
N ILE A 44 -11.94 13.18 -3.67
CA ILE A 44 -11.35 11.87 -3.41
C ILE A 44 -12.43 10.81 -3.63
N LEU A 45 -12.10 9.83 -4.46
CA LEU A 45 -12.96 8.73 -4.88
C LEU A 45 -12.23 7.42 -4.64
N GLU A 46 -12.90 6.50 -3.95
CA GLU A 46 -12.43 5.12 -3.90
C GLU A 46 -12.73 4.48 -5.27
N THR A 47 -11.75 3.76 -5.82
CA THR A 47 -11.77 3.25 -7.20
C THR A 47 -12.98 2.36 -7.50
N TRP A 48 -13.44 1.58 -6.52
CA TRP A 48 -14.52 0.61 -6.67
C TRP A 48 -15.90 1.15 -6.30
N GLU A 49 -15.97 2.23 -5.51
CA GLU A 49 -17.20 2.85 -5.03
C GLU A 49 -18.23 3.12 -6.15
N PRO A 50 -17.86 3.66 -7.33
CA PRO A 50 -18.81 3.86 -8.42
C PRO A 50 -19.45 2.57 -8.94
N LEU A 51 -18.72 1.45 -8.96
CA LEU A 51 -19.27 0.16 -9.37
C LEU A 51 -20.24 -0.37 -8.32
N ILE A 52 -19.80 -0.40 -7.07
CA ILE A 52 -20.56 -0.94 -5.94
C ILE A 52 -21.89 -0.18 -5.80
N LYS A 53 -21.86 1.14 -5.98
CA LYS A 53 -23.04 2.00 -5.84
C LYS A 53 -23.85 2.17 -7.13
N GLY A 54 -23.49 1.47 -8.22
CA GLY A 54 -24.16 1.61 -9.52
C GLY A 54 -24.18 3.04 -10.05
N GLN A 55 -23.13 3.82 -9.75
CA GLN A 55 -23.10 5.26 -9.99
C GLN A 55 -23.06 5.56 -11.49
N ARG A 56 -24.21 6.01 -12.03
CA ARG A 56 -24.34 6.39 -13.45
C ARG A 56 -23.67 7.73 -13.79
N LYS A 57 -23.58 8.65 -12.82
CA LYS A 57 -23.01 9.99 -13.02
C LYS A 57 -21.51 10.00 -12.71
N ARG A 58 -20.70 10.17 -13.75
CA ARG A 58 -19.24 10.26 -13.67
C ARG A 58 -18.80 11.70 -13.41
N PRO A 59 -17.87 11.95 -12.45
CA PRO A 59 -17.28 13.26 -12.27
C PRO A 59 -16.49 13.71 -13.51
N GLU A 60 -16.55 14.99 -13.81
CA GLU A 60 -15.68 15.64 -14.78
C GLU A 60 -14.51 16.27 -14.03
N ALA A 61 -13.28 15.99 -14.46
CA ALA A 61 -12.05 16.45 -13.82
C ALA A 61 -10.99 16.83 -14.85
N GLU A 62 -10.27 17.92 -14.59
CA GLU A 62 -9.20 18.40 -15.46
C GLU A 62 -7.92 17.56 -15.28
N VAL A 63 -7.57 17.28 -14.02
CA VAL A 63 -6.46 16.39 -13.64
C VAL A 63 -6.99 15.23 -12.79
N VAL A 64 -6.52 14.02 -13.09
CA VAL A 64 -6.87 12.79 -12.36
C VAL A 64 -5.61 12.15 -11.82
N PHE A 65 -5.56 11.97 -10.50
CA PHE A 65 -4.58 11.11 -9.85
C PHE A 65 -5.11 9.68 -9.80
N ILE A 66 -4.30 8.73 -10.28
CA ILE A 66 -4.60 7.30 -10.21
C ILE A 66 -3.62 6.59 -9.28
N PRO A 67 -4.06 5.52 -8.58
CA PRO A 67 -3.21 4.80 -7.64
C PRO A 67 -2.03 4.11 -8.34
N SER A 68 -2.31 3.36 -9.40
CA SER A 68 -1.30 2.72 -10.24
C SER A 68 -1.88 2.36 -11.61
N ALA A 69 -1.06 2.47 -12.65
CA ALA A 69 -1.31 1.87 -13.96
C ALA A 69 0.01 1.49 -14.62
N TYR A 70 0.01 0.33 -15.29
CA TYR A 70 1.18 -0.22 -16.02
C TYR A 70 0.86 -0.52 -17.48
N THR A 71 -0.42 -0.65 -17.83
CA THR A 71 -0.87 -0.90 -19.20
C THR A 71 -2.09 -0.04 -19.52
N ASP A 72 -2.41 0.10 -20.82
CA ASP A 72 -3.69 0.65 -21.29
C ASP A 72 -4.88 0.05 -20.55
N ARG A 73 -4.81 -1.25 -20.30
CA ARG A 73 -5.87 -1.96 -19.60
C ARG A 73 -6.10 -1.41 -18.21
N SER A 74 -5.06 -1.32 -17.38
CA SER A 74 -5.15 -0.77 -16.02
C SER A 74 -5.52 0.72 -16.04
N LEU A 75 -4.97 1.49 -16.98
CA LEU A 75 -5.25 2.91 -17.10
C LEU A 75 -6.72 3.18 -17.43
N TYR A 76 -7.25 2.53 -18.46
CA TYR A 76 -8.62 2.74 -18.92
C TYR A 76 -9.66 2.06 -18.04
N ALA A 77 -9.27 1.04 -17.27
CA ALA A 77 -10.09 0.50 -16.19
C ALA A 77 -10.43 1.55 -15.12
N LEU A 78 -9.53 2.48 -14.85
CA LEU A 78 -9.72 3.57 -13.89
C LEU A 78 -10.43 4.76 -14.55
N LEU A 79 -9.95 5.21 -15.72
CA LEU A 79 -10.49 6.39 -16.40
C LEU A 79 -11.94 6.23 -16.87
N ARG A 80 -12.49 5.01 -16.96
CA ARG A 80 -13.90 4.79 -17.30
C ARG A 80 -14.87 5.49 -16.33
N PHE A 81 -14.44 5.73 -15.09
CA PHE A 81 -15.22 6.41 -14.06
C PHE A 81 -15.17 7.93 -14.16
N VAL A 82 -14.32 8.47 -15.04
CA VAL A 82 -14.19 9.90 -15.29
C VAL A 82 -14.95 10.26 -16.56
N LYS A 83 -15.60 11.42 -16.54
CA LYS A 83 -16.29 11.98 -17.71
C LYS A 83 -15.33 12.88 -18.48
N GLY A 84 -15.19 12.62 -19.78
CA GLY A 84 -14.41 13.46 -20.68
C GLY A 84 -12.91 13.17 -20.67
N PRO A 85 -12.13 13.91 -21.46
CA PRO A 85 -10.68 13.84 -21.43
C PRO A 85 -10.12 14.39 -20.12
N ALA A 86 -9.00 13.81 -19.65
CA ALA A 86 -8.30 14.28 -18.46
C ALA A 86 -6.79 14.13 -18.61
N LYS A 87 -6.02 14.97 -17.91
CA LYS A 87 -4.59 14.77 -17.69
C LYS A 87 -4.42 13.83 -16.51
N VAL A 88 -3.45 12.92 -16.59
CA VAL A 88 -3.32 11.84 -15.61
C VAL A 88 -1.97 11.89 -14.91
N ILE A 89 -2.01 11.82 -13.59
CA ILE A 89 -0.84 11.58 -12.73
C ILE A 89 -0.95 10.18 -12.14
N ASN A 90 0.03 9.35 -12.41
CA ASN A 90 0.17 8.00 -11.89
C ASN A 90 1.06 8.03 -10.63
N LEU A 91 0.45 7.80 -9.46
CA LEU A 91 1.16 7.85 -8.18
C LEU A 91 2.08 6.64 -7.95
N GLN A 92 1.77 5.51 -8.61
CA GLN A 92 2.52 4.26 -8.52
C GLN A 92 2.83 3.89 -7.06
N TRP A 93 1.81 3.47 -6.30
CA TRP A 93 1.96 3.17 -4.87
C TRP A 93 2.87 1.98 -4.52
N GLU A 94 3.43 1.27 -5.50
CA GLU A 94 4.40 0.19 -5.30
C GLU A 94 5.59 0.39 -6.25
N GLN A 95 6.75 0.72 -5.68
CA GLN A 95 7.99 1.06 -6.42
C GLN A 95 9.25 0.37 -5.88
N ILE A 96 9.12 -0.46 -4.85
CA ILE A 96 10.23 -1.22 -4.30
C ILE A 96 10.24 -2.60 -4.95
N TYR A 97 11.31 -2.86 -5.70
CA TYR A 97 11.43 -4.02 -6.56
C TYR A 97 12.38 -5.06 -5.97
N SER A 98 12.13 -6.33 -6.24
CA SER A 98 13.13 -7.40 -6.14
C SER A 98 13.98 -7.46 -7.40
N ARG A 99 15.12 -8.16 -7.36
CA ARG A 99 15.90 -8.45 -8.59
C ARG A 99 15.05 -9.13 -9.65
N ARG A 100 14.16 -10.03 -9.24
CA ARG A 100 13.23 -10.72 -10.14
C ARG A 100 12.30 -9.74 -10.85
N ASP A 101 11.76 -8.75 -10.13
CA ASP A 101 10.83 -7.77 -10.71
C ASP A 101 11.45 -6.93 -11.82
N LEU A 102 12.75 -6.61 -11.70
CA LEU A 102 13.48 -5.80 -12.69
C LEU A 102 14.02 -6.62 -13.86
N THR A 103 14.39 -7.88 -13.64
CA THR A 103 15.01 -8.73 -14.67
C THR A 103 13.99 -9.56 -15.47
N ASN A 104 12.78 -9.75 -14.94
CA ASN A 104 11.74 -10.52 -15.61
C ASN A 104 11.12 -9.70 -16.79
N PRO A 105 11.27 -10.13 -18.06
CA PRO A 105 10.68 -9.42 -19.19
C PRO A 105 9.15 -9.42 -19.19
N ASN A 106 8.53 -10.35 -18.45
CA ASN A 106 7.10 -10.49 -18.21
C ASN A 106 6.67 -9.95 -16.83
N SER A 107 7.49 -9.10 -16.22
CA SER A 107 7.17 -8.45 -14.95
C SER A 107 5.81 -7.75 -15.01
N PRO A 108 4.91 -7.95 -14.02
CA PRO A 108 3.62 -7.26 -13.98
C PRO A 108 3.78 -5.74 -13.84
N TRP A 109 4.97 -5.28 -13.46
CA TRP A 109 5.34 -3.88 -13.29
C TRP A 109 5.84 -3.21 -14.58
N LYS A 110 5.93 -3.95 -15.69
CA LYS A 110 6.39 -3.42 -16.99
C LYS A 110 5.36 -2.51 -17.61
N MET A 111 5.79 -1.35 -18.10
CA MET A 111 4.88 -0.35 -18.65
C MET A 111 4.71 -0.46 -20.17
N SER A 112 3.47 -0.34 -20.65
CA SER A 112 3.19 -0.37 -22.10
C SER A 112 1.93 0.42 -22.51
N GLY A 113 1.99 0.98 -23.73
CA GLY A 113 0.88 1.67 -24.39
C GLY A 113 0.74 3.15 -24.00
N ASP A 114 -0.48 3.65 -24.01
CA ASP A 114 -0.89 4.99 -23.61
C ASP A 114 -0.49 5.36 -22.18
N VAL A 115 -0.16 4.38 -21.32
CA VAL A 115 0.42 4.69 -20.01
C VAL A 115 1.71 5.52 -20.15
N HIS A 116 2.50 5.36 -21.21
CA HIS A 116 3.72 6.16 -21.45
C HIS A 116 3.43 7.65 -21.63
N LYS A 117 2.17 8.03 -21.84
CA LYS A 117 1.72 9.41 -22.06
C LYS A 117 1.22 10.09 -20.78
N VAL A 118 1.18 9.40 -19.64
CA VAL A 118 0.78 10.00 -18.36
C VAL A 118 1.98 10.50 -17.58
N THR A 119 1.76 11.41 -16.63
CA THR A 119 2.83 11.85 -15.73
C THR A 119 3.01 10.82 -14.63
N HIS A 120 4.23 10.35 -14.44
CA HIS A 120 4.60 9.32 -13.48
C HIS A 120 5.33 9.92 -12.29
N ILE A 121 4.90 9.56 -11.08
CA ILE A 121 5.58 9.90 -9.84
C ILE A 121 6.61 8.83 -9.52
N SER A 122 7.88 9.23 -9.37
CA SER A 122 8.94 8.36 -8.87
C SER A 122 9.34 8.73 -7.45
N TRP A 123 9.43 7.71 -6.59
CA TRP A 123 9.90 7.82 -5.22
C TRP A 123 11.41 7.99 -5.17
N GLY A 124 12.18 7.43 -6.10
CA GLY A 124 13.64 7.48 -6.07
C GLY A 124 14.27 7.25 -7.44
N ASP A 125 15.60 7.12 -7.44
CA ASP A 125 16.42 6.87 -8.61
C ASP A 125 16.20 5.46 -9.19
N VAL A 126 16.01 4.44 -8.35
CA VAL A 126 15.75 3.07 -8.81
C VAL A 126 14.52 3.02 -9.73
N ASN A 127 13.37 3.52 -9.27
CA ASN A 127 12.17 3.56 -10.10
C ASN A 127 12.27 4.57 -11.25
N TYR A 128 12.94 5.71 -11.05
CA TYR A 128 13.12 6.70 -12.12
C TYR A 128 13.91 6.10 -13.30
N ASN A 129 15.01 5.40 -13.01
CA ASN A 129 15.82 4.72 -14.01
C ASN A 129 15.06 3.58 -14.66
N LYS A 130 14.34 2.74 -13.89
CA LYS A 130 13.46 1.70 -14.46
C LYS A 130 12.48 2.28 -15.48
N LEU A 131 11.75 3.34 -15.12
CA LEU A 131 10.73 3.94 -15.98
C LEU A 131 11.34 4.56 -17.26
N THR A 132 12.46 5.26 -17.13
CA THR A 132 13.05 6.02 -18.24
C THR A 132 13.96 5.17 -19.13
N GLU A 133 14.64 4.18 -18.58
CA GLU A 133 15.63 3.36 -19.29
C GLU A 133 15.04 2.02 -19.71
N SER A 134 14.36 1.30 -18.81
CA SER A 134 13.84 -0.04 -19.11
C SER A 134 12.46 -0.01 -19.77
N ASP A 135 11.55 0.85 -19.29
CA ASP A 135 10.22 1.01 -19.86
C ASP A 135 10.18 2.05 -21.00
N HIS A 136 11.30 2.73 -21.26
CA HIS A 136 11.47 3.75 -22.31
C HIS A 136 10.46 4.90 -22.26
N ILE A 137 10.02 5.28 -21.05
CA ILE A 137 9.15 6.44 -20.86
C ILE A 137 9.96 7.72 -21.00
N ASP A 138 9.41 8.70 -21.71
CA ASP A 138 10.04 10.01 -21.86
C ASP A 138 10.33 10.62 -20.49
N LYS A 139 11.59 11.00 -20.26
CA LYS A 139 12.07 11.60 -19.00
C LYS A 139 11.23 12.81 -18.55
N ARG A 140 10.62 13.55 -19.48
CA ARG A 140 9.72 14.69 -19.18
C ARG A 140 8.45 14.26 -18.45
N MET A 141 8.02 13.03 -18.68
CA MET A 141 6.83 12.43 -18.09
C MET A 141 7.09 11.82 -16.71
N VAL A 142 8.35 11.54 -16.35
CA VAL A 142 8.71 10.96 -15.05
C VAL A 142 9.21 12.05 -14.10
N LYS A 143 8.57 12.18 -12.94
CA LYS A 143 8.87 13.21 -11.94
C LYS A 143 9.37 12.53 -10.67
N LYS A 144 10.68 12.64 -10.41
CA LYS A 144 11.28 12.19 -9.16
C LYS A 144 10.95 13.19 -8.05
N VAL A 145 10.06 12.81 -7.14
CA VAL A 145 9.55 13.71 -6.09
C VAL A 145 9.53 13.09 -4.70
N GLY A 146 9.83 11.80 -4.58
CA GLY A 146 9.78 11.12 -3.27
C GLY A 146 8.44 10.49 -2.97
N HIS A 147 8.41 9.70 -1.91
CA HIS A 147 7.19 9.06 -1.42
C HIS A 147 6.43 9.99 -0.46
N VAL A 148 5.22 10.41 -0.83
CA VAL A 148 4.38 11.29 0.00
C VAL A 148 4.02 10.70 1.37
N GLY A 149 4.01 9.37 1.51
CA GLY A 149 3.77 8.72 2.80
C GLY A 149 4.83 9.06 3.86
N LEU A 150 6.06 9.39 3.43
CA LEU A 150 7.16 9.77 4.30
C LEU A 150 7.05 11.21 4.80
N ASP A 151 6.27 12.07 4.14
CA ASP A 151 6.10 13.45 4.60
C ASP A 151 5.47 13.52 5.98
N TYR A 152 4.64 12.55 6.37
CA TYR A 152 4.08 12.48 7.71
C TYR A 152 5.13 12.28 8.81
N LEU A 153 6.34 11.84 8.49
CA LEU A 153 7.44 11.68 9.46
C LEU A 153 8.23 12.97 9.65
N ARG A 154 7.92 14.02 8.88
CA ARG A 154 8.50 15.35 9.02
C ARG A 154 8.11 15.99 10.35
N LYS A 155 8.98 16.86 10.85
CA LYS A 155 8.80 17.54 12.16
C LYS A 155 7.50 18.33 12.20
N GLU A 156 7.14 18.96 11.09
CA GLU A 156 5.95 19.80 10.91
C GLU A 156 4.64 19.00 11.02
N LEU A 157 4.67 17.69 10.75
CA LEU A 157 3.50 16.81 10.78
C LEU A 157 3.49 15.88 12.00
N ARG A 158 4.40 16.03 12.96
CA ARG A 158 4.45 15.20 14.18
C ARG A 158 3.15 15.23 14.98
N GLY A 159 2.43 16.36 14.98
CA GLY A 159 1.13 16.50 15.66
C GLY A 159 -0.02 15.72 15.01
N PHE A 160 0.21 15.03 13.90
CA PHE A 160 -0.78 14.15 13.28
C PHE A 160 -1.00 12.86 14.07
N TYR A 161 0.05 12.36 14.74
CA TYR A 161 0.01 11.07 15.43
C TYR A 161 -0.42 11.23 16.88
N LEU A 162 -1.10 10.21 17.37
CA LEU A 162 -1.45 10.07 18.78
C LEU A 162 -0.19 9.90 19.63
N SER A 163 -0.23 10.42 20.85
CA SER A 163 0.83 10.23 21.83
C SER A 163 0.90 8.77 22.29
N ARG A 164 2.02 8.40 22.93
CA ARG A 164 2.18 7.08 23.54
C ARG A 164 1.08 6.81 24.56
N GLU A 165 0.77 7.79 25.40
CA GLU A 165 -0.24 7.70 26.46
C GLU A 165 -1.65 7.49 25.88
N GLU A 166 -1.96 8.13 24.75
CA GLU A 166 -3.23 7.96 24.04
C GLU A 166 -3.35 6.54 23.46
N ILE A 167 -2.33 6.09 22.73
CA ILE A 167 -2.29 4.73 22.16
C ILE A 167 -2.32 3.65 23.25
N CYS A 168 -1.49 3.80 24.28
CA CYS A 168 -1.43 2.81 25.36
C CYS A 168 -2.77 2.69 26.09
N ARG A 169 -3.47 3.81 26.31
CA ARG A 169 -4.80 3.81 26.92
C ARG A 169 -5.85 3.13 26.03
N GLU A 170 -5.82 3.40 24.72
CA GLU A 170 -6.78 2.84 23.77
C GLU A 170 -6.67 1.31 23.66
N PHE A 171 -5.46 0.76 23.69
CA PHE A 171 -5.20 -0.68 23.51
C PHE A 171 -4.93 -1.45 24.82
N ASP A 172 -5.18 -0.83 25.97
CA ASP A 172 -4.94 -1.42 27.29
C ASP A 172 -3.50 -1.97 27.41
N ILE A 173 -2.54 -1.11 27.10
CA ILE A 173 -1.10 -1.34 27.24
C ILE A 173 -0.61 -0.51 28.42
N ASP A 174 0.16 -1.11 29.33
CA ASP A 174 0.80 -0.37 30.39
C ASP A 174 1.87 0.55 29.80
N VAL A 175 1.64 1.86 29.92
CA VAL A 175 2.50 2.92 29.40
C VAL A 175 3.94 2.86 29.95
N ASN A 176 4.13 2.26 31.12
CA ASN A 176 5.43 2.14 31.78
C ASN A 176 6.26 0.94 31.28
N THR A 177 5.65 0.01 30.55
CA THR A 177 6.40 -1.07 29.90
C THR A 177 7.20 -0.53 28.72
N ARG A 178 8.30 -1.19 28.36
CA ARG A 178 9.00 -0.94 27.10
C ARG A 178 8.21 -1.58 25.97
N LEU A 179 7.82 -0.78 24.98
CA LEU A 179 6.97 -1.17 23.88
C LEU A 179 7.82 -1.65 22.71
N CYS A 180 7.75 -2.95 22.43
CA CYS A 180 8.39 -3.59 21.30
C CYS A 180 7.38 -3.74 20.16
N LEU A 181 7.69 -3.21 18.98
CA LEU A 181 6.89 -3.39 17.77
C LEU A 181 7.51 -4.48 16.90
N PHE A 182 6.72 -5.46 16.49
CA PHE A 182 7.05 -6.34 15.37
C PHE A 182 6.21 -5.97 14.15
N ILE A 183 6.86 -5.45 13.11
CA ILE A 183 6.27 -5.18 11.81
C ILE A 183 6.24 -6.50 11.03
N SER A 184 5.07 -7.15 11.00
CA SER A 184 4.89 -8.41 10.29
C SER A 184 4.74 -8.19 8.79
N SER A 185 5.33 -9.10 8.02
CA SER A 185 5.14 -9.23 6.56
C SER A 185 4.73 -10.65 6.15
N PHE A 186 4.11 -11.42 7.06
CA PHE A 186 3.77 -12.83 6.85
C PHE A 186 2.47 -13.04 6.04
N SER A 187 2.25 -12.25 4.99
CA SER A 187 1.04 -12.32 4.13
C SER A 187 0.88 -13.66 3.40
N PHE A 188 1.95 -14.45 3.30
CA PHE A 188 1.95 -15.78 2.71
C PHE A 188 1.45 -16.88 3.65
N VAL A 189 1.46 -16.62 4.97
CA VAL A 189 1.00 -17.59 5.95
C VAL A 189 -0.51 -17.75 5.83
N ASN A 190 -0.97 -19.00 5.90
CA ASN A 190 -2.39 -19.38 5.76
C ASN A 190 -3.00 -19.06 4.38
N LEU A 191 -2.19 -18.81 3.34
CA LEU A 191 -2.72 -18.80 1.98
C LEU A 191 -3.11 -20.24 1.56
N PRO A 192 -4.33 -20.44 1.02
CA PRO A 192 -4.72 -21.66 0.34
C PRO A 192 -3.69 -22.15 -0.70
N GLU A 193 -3.48 -23.48 -0.74
CA GLU A 193 -2.48 -24.14 -1.59
C GLU A 193 -2.64 -23.79 -3.08
N ASN A 194 -3.89 -23.61 -3.55
CA ASN A 194 -4.20 -23.25 -4.94
C ASN A 194 -3.80 -21.81 -5.31
N MET A 195 -3.42 -20.97 -4.34
CA MET A 195 -2.92 -19.62 -4.55
C MET A 195 -1.39 -19.52 -4.51
N ILE A 196 -0.70 -20.63 -4.25
CA ILE A 196 0.76 -20.67 -4.17
C ILE A 196 1.30 -20.88 -5.57
N GLU A 197 1.88 -19.82 -6.15
CA GLU A 197 2.64 -19.93 -7.39
C GLU A 197 3.87 -20.83 -7.17
N PRO A 198 4.13 -21.84 -8.04
CA PRO A 198 5.25 -22.75 -7.88
C PRO A 198 6.59 -22.04 -7.67
N GLU A 199 6.80 -20.92 -8.36
CA GLU A 199 8.02 -20.11 -8.32
C GLU A 199 8.20 -19.32 -7.02
N LEU A 200 7.20 -19.29 -6.15
CA LEU A 200 7.26 -18.62 -4.84
C LEU A 200 7.31 -19.61 -3.68
N ARG A 201 7.14 -20.92 -3.92
CA ARG A 201 6.98 -21.94 -2.87
C ARG A 201 8.05 -21.89 -1.79
N GLU A 202 9.30 -21.65 -2.16
CA GLU A 202 10.40 -21.48 -1.21
C GLU A 202 10.17 -20.30 -0.26
N LEU A 203 9.75 -19.14 -0.78
CA LEU A 203 9.44 -17.95 0.02
C LEU A 203 8.24 -18.21 0.96
N PHE A 204 7.23 -18.95 0.50
CA PHE A 204 6.10 -19.39 1.34
C PHE A 204 6.56 -20.26 2.51
N GLU A 205 7.40 -21.26 2.26
CA GLU A 205 7.91 -22.17 3.28
C GLU A 205 8.81 -21.46 4.30
N VAL A 206 9.67 -20.55 3.84
CA VAL A 206 10.49 -19.71 4.72
C VAL A 206 9.63 -18.76 5.55
N SER A 207 8.58 -18.17 4.96
CA SER A 207 7.61 -17.30 5.66
C SER A 207 6.95 -18.03 6.83
N ILE A 208 6.44 -19.24 6.60
CA ILE A 208 5.75 -20.04 7.64
C ILE A 208 6.71 -20.42 8.77
N ARG A 209 7.92 -20.89 8.43
CA ARG A 209 8.92 -21.27 9.43
C ARG A 209 9.40 -20.07 10.24
N SER A 210 9.65 -18.95 9.56
CA SER A 210 10.13 -17.71 10.19
C SER A 210 9.10 -17.13 11.16
N GLN A 211 7.81 -17.09 10.79
CA GLN A 211 6.76 -16.60 11.70
C GLN A 211 6.73 -17.44 12.98
N LYS A 212 6.73 -18.77 12.83
CA LYS A 212 6.69 -19.69 13.98
C LYS A 212 7.90 -19.49 14.90
N GLU A 213 9.09 -19.36 14.35
CA GLU A 213 10.31 -19.17 15.15
C GLU A 213 10.36 -17.79 15.82
N ILE A 214 10.04 -16.71 15.10
CA ILE A 214 10.02 -15.36 15.67
C ILE A 214 8.98 -15.25 16.78
N VAL A 215 7.80 -15.82 16.60
CA VAL A 215 6.77 -15.81 17.65
C VAL A 215 7.21 -16.62 18.87
N ARG A 216 7.90 -17.76 18.68
CA ARG A 216 8.53 -18.49 19.79
C ARG A 216 9.55 -17.65 20.54
N TRP A 217 10.37 -16.89 19.82
CA TRP A 217 11.35 -15.98 20.44
C TRP A 217 10.65 -14.90 21.25
N ILE A 218 9.63 -14.24 20.68
CA ILE A 218 8.84 -13.19 21.35
C ILE A 218 8.19 -13.72 22.63
N VAL A 219 7.56 -14.89 22.59
CA VAL A 219 6.93 -15.49 23.79
C VAL A 219 7.99 -15.80 24.85
N SER A 220 9.13 -16.40 24.45
CA SER A 220 10.23 -16.71 25.38
C SER A 220 10.77 -15.47 26.10
N VAL A 221 10.91 -14.33 25.40
CA VAL A 221 11.37 -13.10 26.07
C VAL A 221 10.28 -12.48 26.96
N LEU A 222 9.00 -12.56 26.60
CA LEU A 222 7.92 -12.08 27.47
C LEU A 222 7.83 -12.90 28.77
N GLU A 223 8.17 -14.19 28.74
CA GLU A 223 8.26 -15.01 29.94
C GLU A 223 9.34 -14.51 30.91
N LYS A 224 10.52 -14.15 30.37
CA LYS A 224 11.71 -13.71 31.14
C LYS A 224 11.69 -12.24 31.56
N HIS A 225 11.21 -11.36 30.68
CA HIS A 225 11.30 -9.90 30.81
C HIS A 225 9.90 -9.32 31.05
N LYS A 226 9.60 -8.97 32.31
CA LYS A 226 8.26 -8.54 32.74
C LYS A 226 7.91 -7.12 32.36
N GLU A 227 8.93 -6.31 32.09
CA GLU A 227 8.85 -4.91 31.71
C GLU A 227 8.54 -4.70 30.22
N LEU A 228 8.41 -5.77 29.42
CA LEU A 228 8.13 -5.67 27.99
C LEU A 228 6.65 -5.86 27.66
N THR A 229 6.18 -5.09 26.68
CA THR A 229 4.96 -5.36 25.91
C THR A 229 5.32 -5.48 24.44
N PHE A 230 4.83 -6.52 23.76
CA PHE A 230 5.05 -6.73 22.33
C PHE A 230 3.76 -6.46 21.55
N VAL A 231 3.84 -5.58 20.55
CA VAL A 231 2.81 -5.38 19.55
C VAL A 231 3.23 -6.07 18.26
N TYR A 232 2.60 -7.20 17.98
CA TYR A 232 2.63 -7.82 16.66
C TYR A 232 1.66 -7.05 15.76
N ARG A 233 2.18 -6.35 14.74
CA ARG A 233 1.38 -5.60 13.79
C ARG A 233 1.31 -6.36 12.45
N PRO A 234 0.21 -7.05 12.14
CA PRO A 234 0.05 -7.78 10.89
C PRO A 234 0.11 -6.85 9.67
N HIS A 235 0.60 -7.38 8.55
CA HIS A 235 0.41 -6.70 7.26
C HIS A 235 -1.10 -6.63 6.93
N PRO A 236 -1.61 -5.59 6.22
CA PRO A 236 -3.03 -5.51 5.86
C PRO A 236 -3.56 -6.74 5.11
N SER A 237 -2.71 -7.39 4.31
CA SER A 237 -3.03 -8.62 3.58
C SER A 237 -2.84 -9.91 4.38
N GLU A 238 -2.34 -9.85 5.62
CA GLU A 238 -2.16 -11.03 6.46
C GLU A 238 -3.51 -11.56 6.96
N ALA A 239 -3.77 -12.83 6.64
CA ALA A 239 -4.95 -13.54 7.10
C ALA A 239 -4.94 -13.70 8.63
N GLY A 240 -6.12 -13.93 9.22
CA GLY A 240 -6.21 -14.30 10.63
C GLY A 240 -5.40 -15.57 10.92
N ASN A 241 -4.75 -15.61 12.08
CA ASN A 241 -3.99 -16.77 12.54
C ASN A 241 -4.47 -17.19 13.93
N ALA A 242 -5.08 -18.38 14.01
CA ALA A 242 -5.64 -18.91 15.24
C ALA A 242 -4.58 -19.23 16.30
N GLU A 243 -3.37 -19.65 15.89
CA GLU A 243 -2.25 -19.89 16.81
C GLU A 243 -1.81 -18.57 17.46
N LEU A 244 -1.66 -17.50 16.66
CA LEU A 244 -1.35 -16.18 17.19
C LEU A 244 -2.43 -15.67 18.14
N ALA A 245 -3.71 -15.83 17.78
CA ALA A 245 -4.83 -15.45 18.64
C ALA A 245 -4.83 -16.21 19.97
N ALA A 246 -4.51 -17.51 19.95
CA ALA A 246 -4.41 -18.31 21.17
C ALA A 246 -3.24 -17.88 22.07
N ILE A 247 -2.13 -17.44 21.48
CA ILE A 247 -0.99 -16.88 22.24
C ILE A 247 -1.39 -15.55 22.88
N ALA A 248 -1.98 -14.63 22.12
CA ALA A 248 -2.43 -13.33 22.62
C ALA A 248 -3.48 -13.46 23.75
N ALA A 249 -4.31 -14.50 23.71
CA ALA A 249 -5.27 -14.78 24.77
C ALA A 249 -4.62 -15.28 26.07
N ARG A 250 -3.44 -15.92 26.00
CA ARG A 250 -2.73 -16.48 27.16
C ARG A 250 -1.68 -15.53 27.73
N GLU A 251 -1.09 -14.68 26.90
CA GLU A 251 -0.10 -13.68 27.27
C GLU A 251 -0.61 -12.29 26.91
N PRO A 252 -1.25 -11.56 27.84
CA PRO A 252 -1.83 -10.24 27.59
C PRO A 252 -0.83 -9.18 27.13
N ARG A 253 0.47 -9.37 27.38
CA ARG A 253 1.55 -8.48 26.90
C ARG A 253 1.94 -8.75 25.45
N PHE A 254 1.43 -9.80 24.83
CA PHE A 254 1.51 -10.03 23.39
C PHE A 254 0.23 -9.56 22.72
N LYS A 255 0.26 -8.36 22.13
CA LYS A 255 -0.89 -7.72 21.48
C LYS A 255 -0.80 -7.89 19.97
N ILE A 256 -1.90 -8.31 19.33
CA ILE A 256 -2.02 -8.31 17.86
C ILE A 256 -2.90 -7.13 17.47
N ILE A 257 -2.33 -6.12 16.82
CA ILE A 257 -3.04 -4.87 16.53
C ILE A 257 -2.89 -4.50 15.06
N LYS A 258 -4.02 -4.33 14.37
CA LYS A 258 -4.08 -3.93 12.95
C LYS A 258 -4.38 -2.44 12.77
N ASP A 259 -4.97 -1.81 13.78
CA ASP A 259 -5.41 -0.42 13.75
C ASP A 259 -4.22 0.54 13.65
N TYR A 260 -4.50 1.72 13.07
CA TYR A 260 -3.52 2.76 12.75
C TYR A 260 -2.43 2.35 11.76
N SER A 261 -1.78 3.36 11.16
CA SER A 261 -0.69 3.13 10.22
C SER A 261 0.56 2.63 10.92
N VAL A 262 1.47 1.98 10.18
CA VAL A 262 2.74 1.48 10.76
C VAL A 262 3.56 2.63 11.36
N LYS A 263 3.48 3.83 10.78
CA LYS A 263 4.16 5.04 11.24
C LYS A 263 3.73 5.45 12.65
N GLN A 264 2.44 5.38 12.97
CA GLN A 264 1.93 5.63 14.32
C GLN A 264 2.63 4.71 15.34
N TRP A 265 2.69 3.41 15.03
CA TRP A 265 3.32 2.43 15.90
C TRP A 265 4.84 2.61 15.99
N ILE A 266 5.52 2.92 14.88
CA ILE A 266 6.96 3.22 14.86
C ILE A 266 7.30 4.36 15.80
N ILE A 267 6.52 5.45 15.79
CA ILE A 267 6.78 6.65 16.58
C ILE A 267 6.72 6.36 18.09
N VAL A 268 5.70 5.62 18.52
CA VAL A 268 5.45 5.36 19.95
C VAL A 268 6.27 4.21 20.53
N SER A 269 6.91 3.38 19.70
CA SER A 269 7.62 2.18 20.15
C SER A 269 9.06 2.44 20.56
N ASP A 270 9.55 1.69 21.54
CA ASP A 270 10.91 1.79 22.07
C ASP A 270 11.89 0.92 21.29
N ILE A 271 11.45 -0.27 20.86
CA ILE A 271 12.23 -1.22 20.06
C ILE A 271 11.38 -1.65 18.86
N ILE A 272 12.00 -1.72 17.69
CA ILE A 272 11.31 -2.08 16.45
C ILE A 272 12.01 -3.26 15.81
N TYR A 273 11.21 -4.26 15.48
CA TYR A 273 11.60 -5.48 14.79
C TYR A 273 10.86 -5.58 13.47
N ASN A 274 11.54 -6.10 12.47
CA ASN A 274 11.00 -6.31 11.13
C ASN A 274 11.47 -7.68 10.61
N TRP A 275 10.69 -8.32 9.76
CA TRP A 275 11.12 -9.53 9.05
C TRP A 275 11.48 -9.23 7.60
N TYR A 276 10.59 -8.56 6.86
CA TYR A 276 10.71 -8.39 5.40
C TYR A 276 10.03 -7.11 4.87
N SER A 277 9.54 -6.24 5.75
CA SER A 277 8.75 -5.07 5.34
C SER A 277 9.65 -3.96 4.80
N THR A 278 9.24 -3.35 3.70
CA THR A 278 9.82 -2.09 3.20
C THR A 278 9.56 -0.90 4.13
N SER A 279 8.74 -1.09 5.17
CA SER A 279 8.54 -0.13 6.26
C SER A 279 9.82 0.24 7.03
N VAL A 280 10.95 -0.41 6.73
CA VAL A 280 12.28 0.04 7.17
C VAL A 280 12.55 1.49 6.77
N ALA A 281 12.03 1.96 5.62
CA ALA A 281 12.15 3.35 5.21
C ALA A 281 11.42 4.28 6.20
N GLU A 282 10.20 3.95 6.62
CA GLU A 282 9.46 4.70 7.62
C GLU A 282 10.18 4.72 8.98
N VAL A 283 10.85 3.64 9.37
CA VAL A 283 11.67 3.63 10.59
C VAL A 283 12.85 4.61 10.44
N TYR A 284 13.55 4.56 9.31
CA TYR A 284 14.68 5.44 9.01
C TYR A 284 14.28 6.92 9.09
N PHE A 285 13.23 7.31 8.36
CA PHE A 285 12.76 8.70 8.32
C PHE A 285 12.09 9.14 9.63
N ALA A 286 11.64 8.21 10.48
CA ALA A 286 11.20 8.54 11.84
C ALA A 286 12.38 8.85 12.79
N GLY A 287 13.63 8.61 12.36
CA GLY A 287 14.81 8.75 13.20
C GLY A 287 14.90 7.69 14.30
N LYS A 288 14.36 6.50 14.04
CA LYS A 288 14.37 5.35 14.94
C LYS A 288 15.36 4.29 14.43
N SER A 289 15.84 3.43 15.32
CA SER A 289 16.56 2.21 14.97
C SER A 289 15.61 1.01 14.89
N CYS A 290 15.99 -0.04 14.17
CA CYS A 290 15.28 -1.31 14.17
C CYS A 290 16.23 -2.50 13.97
N PHE A 291 15.70 -3.69 14.12
CA PHE A 291 16.39 -4.96 13.88
C PHE A 291 15.60 -5.82 12.90
N PHE A 292 16.30 -6.50 12.00
CA PHE A 292 15.71 -7.55 11.19
C PHE A 292 15.84 -8.90 11.89
N LEU A 293 14.74 -9.63 12.04
CA LEU A 293 14.73 -11.00 12.55
C LEU A 293 14.72 -11.96 11.37
N ARG A 294 15.79 -12.72 11.16
CA ARG A 294 15.97 -13.67 10.04
C ARG A 294 16.39 -15.05 10.57
N PRO A 295 15.50 -15.77 11.29
CA PRO A 295 15.81 -17.12 11.76
C PRO A 295 16.13 -18.10 10.62
N TYR A 296 15.63 -17.82 9.42
CA TYR A 296 15.90 -18.57 8.21
C TYR A 296 16.27 -17.61 7.08
N PRO A 297 17.24 -17.96 6.21
CA PRO A 297 17.64 -17.11 5.10
C PRO A 297 16.54 -17.01 4.04
N ILE A 298 16.45 -15.84 3.40
CA ILE A 298 15.66 -15.64 2.18
C ILE A 298 16.60 -15.68 0.98
N ALA A 299 16.22 -16.42 -0.06
CA ALA A 299 17.02 -16.47 -1.28
C ALA A 299 17.03 -15.11 -1.99
N LEU A 300 18.22 -14.72 -2.49
CA LEU A 300 18.48 -13.39 -3.03
C LEU A 300 17.53 -12.97 -4.15
N GLN A 301 17.00 -13.91 -4.95
CA GLN A 301 16.05 -13.58 -6.01
C GLN A 301 14.72 -13.03 -5.51
N TYR A 302 14.35 -13.32 -4.26
CA TYR A 302 13.14 -12.79 -3.65
C TYR A 302 13.39 -11.44 -2.98
N GLU A 303 14.61 -11.24 -2.43
CA GLU A 303 15.00 -10.05 -1.66
C GLU A 303 14.70 -8.75 -2.41
N CYS A 304 14.16 -7.77 -1.68
CA CYS A 304 13.99 -6.43 -2.21
C CYS A 304 15.35 -5.75 -2.37
N LEU A 305 15.55 -4.95 -3.42
CA LEU A 305 16.83 -4.26 -3.65
C LEU A 305 17.31 -3.46 -2.44
N ILE A 306 16.37 -2.79 -1.76
CA ILE A 306 16.66 -1.99 -0.54
C ILE A 306 17.19 -2.84 0.63
N MET A 307 17.06 -4.17 0.57
CA MET A 307 17.38 -5.10 1.65
C MET A 307 18.52 -6.06 1.31
N GLU A 308 19.15 -5.95 0.13
CA GLU A 308 20.19 -6.91 -0.30
C GLU A 308 21.41 -6.97 0.63
N GLU A 309 21.77 -5.85 1.24
CA GLU A 309 22.92 -5.70 2.13
C GLU A 309 22.49 -5.54 3.60
N LEU A 310 21.33 -6.08 3.97
CA LEU A 310 20.81 -5.92 5.33
C LEU A 310 21.64 -6.70 6.36
N THR A 311 21.77 -6.16 7.57
CA THR A 311 22.20 -6.92 8.76
C THR A 311 20.99 -7.45 9.52
N SER A 312 21.08 -8.68 10.03
CA SER A 312 19.97 -9.34 10.73
C SER A 312 20.39 -10.20 11.89
N LEU A 313 19.45 -10.37 12.82
CA LEU A 313 19.53 -11.27 13.95
C LEU A 313 18.99 -12.63 13.51
N THR A 314 19.81 -13.66 13.63
CA THR A 314 19.54 -15.02 13.10
C THR A 314 19.35 -16.06 14.20
N SER A 315 19.63 -15.71 15.46
CA SER A 315 19.46 -16.58 16.62
C SER A 315 18.61 -15.92 17.72
N TYR A 316 18.09 -16.76 18.62
CA TYR A 316 17.35 -16.31 19.79
C TYR A 316 18.25 -15.46 20.72
N GLU A 317 19.52 -15.83 20.87
CA GLU A 317 20.48 -15.14 21.72
C GLU A 317 20.77 -13.72 21.21
N GLU A 318 20.92 -13.56 19.88
CA GLU A 318 21.05 -12.25 19.23
C GLU A 318 19.79 -11.40 19.42
N PHE A 319 18.62 -12.01 19.25
CA PHE A 319 17.34 -11.35 19.49
C PHE A 319 17.18 -10.89 20.94
N GLU A 320 17.41 -11.77 21.92
CA GLU A 320 17.32 -11.42 23.35
C GLU A 320 18.37 -10.35 23.72
N GLY A 321 19.59 -10.45 23.18
CA GLY A 321 20.63 -9.44 23.38
C GLY A 321 20.25 -8.06 22.84
N SER A 322 19.51 -7.99 21.73
CA SER A 322 19.05 -6.72 21.13
C SER A 322 18.12 -5.91 22.03
N LEU A 323 17.46 -6.54 23.00
CA LEU A 323 16.57 -5.86 23.95
C LEU A 323 17.31 -4.80 24.78
N ASN A 324 18.64 -4.89 24.91
CA ASN A 324 19.45 -3.93 25.66
C ASN A 324 20.35 -3.07 24.75
N ALA A 325 20.27 -3.26 23.43
CA ALA A 325 21.07 -2.49 22.49
C ALA A 325 20.59 -1.02 22.49
N SER A 326 21.53 -0.10 22.65
CA SER A 326 21.32 1.34 22.47
C SER A 326 22.24 1.83 21.36
N GLY A 327 21.70 2.61 20.42
CA GLY A 327 22.49 3.21 19.33
C GLY A 327 23.12 2.19 18.37
N CYS A 328 22.40 1.15 17.97
CA CYS A 328 22.86 0.23 16.93
C CYS A 328 22.90 0.90 15.55
N ASP A 329 23.82 0.43 14.70
CA ASP A 329 23.85 0.78 13.29
C ASP A 329 22.53 0.41 12.63
N PHE A 330 22.06 1.27 11.73
CA PHE A 330 20.82 1.01 11.02
C PHE A 330 21.01 -0.22 10.11
N PRO A 331 20.07 -1.17 10.07
CA PRO A 331 20.33 -2.50 9.49
C PRO A 331 20.42 -2.50 7.97
N VAL A 332 20.15 -1.37 7.31
CA VAL A 332 20.18 -1.20 5.85
C VAL A 332 21.08 -0.01 5.52
N PRO A 333 21.94 -0.09 4.49
CA PRO A 333 22.74 1.06 4.05
C PRO A 333 21.88 2.28 3.72
N GLU A 334 22.29 3.47 4.17
CA GLU A 334 21.55 4.72 3.88
C GLU A 334 21.40 4.93 2.37
N GLU A 335 22.43 4.61 1.58
CA GLU A 335 22.42 4.74 0.13
C GLU A 335 21.26 3.96 -0.49
N ALA A 336 21.06 2.70 -0.10
CA ALA A 336 19.95 1.87 -0.58
C ALA A 336 18.58 2.50 -0.27
N ILE A 337 18.43 3.15 0.90
CA ILE A 337 17.20 3.86 1.25
C ILE A 337 17.03 5.11 0.39
N ARG A 338 18.07 5.94 0.25
CA ARG A 338 18.03 7.22 -0.49
C ARG A 338 17.84 7.03 -1.99
N GLU A 339 18.39 5.97 -2.56
CA GLU A 339 18.19 5.61 -3.97
C GLU A 339 16.75 5.18 -4.27
N ASN A 340 16.08 4.52 -3.32
CA ASN A 340 14.68 4.12 -3.46
C ASN A 340 13.70 5.23 -3.04
N TYR A 341 14.09 6.07 -2.09
CA TYR A 341 13.29 7.14 -1.50
C TYR A 341 14.05 8.47 -1.51
N PHE A 342 13.93 9.19 -2.61
CA PHE A 342 14.30 10.59 -2.70
C PHE A 342 13.56 11.38 -1.62
N TYR A 343 14.33 12.08 -0.80
CA TYR A 343 13.82 12.87 0.31
C TYR A 343 14.52 14.21 0.36
N ASP A 344 13.77 15.28 0.09
CA ASP A 344 14.25 16.65 0.12
C ASP A 344 13.95 17.25 1.49
N GLU A 345 14.99 17.63 2.23
CA GLU A 345 14.85 18.15 3.59
C GLU A 345 14.02 19.44 3.66
N LYS A 346 13.99 20.25 2.60
CA LYS A 346 13.35 21.58 2.59
C LYS A 346 11.93 21.55 2.06
N CYS A 347 11.71 20.81 0.98
CA CYS A 347 10.40 20.74 0.33
C CYS A 347 9.80 19.34 0.56
N PRO A 348 8.57 19.21 1.08
CA PRO A 348 7.88 17.92 1.16
C PRO A 348 7.40 17.43 -0.21
N ALA A 349 7.25 16.12 -0.36
CA ALA A 349 6.81 15.50 -1.60
C ALA A 349 5.39 15.95 -1.99
N TYR A 350 4.47 16.12 -1.03
CA TYR A 350 3.11 16.58 -1.33
C TYR A 350 3.08 17.97 -1.98
N ILE A 351 4.01 18.88 -1.61
CA ILE A 351 4.14 20.21 -2.24
C ILE A 351 4.64 20.07 -3.67
N ARG A 352 5.72 19.30 -3.89
CA ARG A 352 6.23 19.05 -5.25
C ARG A 352 5.19 18.41 -6.15
N ILE A 353 4.42 17.46 -5.63
CA ILE A 353 3.34 16.79 -6.37
C ILE A 353 2.23 17.81 -6.71
N ALA A 354 1.88 18.70 -5.77
CA ALA A 354 0.93 19.77 -6.02
C ALA A 354 1.44 20.76 -7.09
N ASP A 355 2.73 21.12 -7.08
CA ASP A 355 3.35 21.98 -8.10
C ASP A 355 3.23 21.36 -9.51
N ILE A 356 3.56 20.06 -9.65
CA ILE A 356 3.40 19.31 -10.90
C ILE A 356 1.93 19.29 -11.35
N CYS A 357 1.00 19.13 -10.41
CA CYS A 357 -0.42 19.16 -10.72
C CYS A 357 -0.85 20.53 -11.25
N GLU A 358 -0.37 21.63 -10.67
CA GLU A 358 -0.68 22.97 -11.17
C GLU A 358 -0.09 23.21 -12.57
N GLU A 359 1.14 22.76 -12.81
CA GLU A 359 1.77 22.82 -14.13
C GLU A 359 0.92 22.09 -15.18
N LEU A 360 0.50 20.86 -14.87
CA LEU A 360 -0.39 20.09 -15.74
C LEU A 360 -1.75 20.76 -15.91
N PHE A 361 -2.36 21.23 -14.83
CA PHE A 361 -3.65 21.91 -14.89
C PHE A 361 -3.62 23.11 -15.85
N ARG A 362 -2.53 23.90 -15.84
CA ARG A 362 -2.35 25.06 -16.72
C ARG A 362 -1.96 24.71 -18.16
N ALA A 363 -1.42 23.50 -18.40
CA ALA A 363 -1.02 23.07 -19.73
C ALA A 363 -2.23 22.97 -20.68
N LYS A 364 -2.05 23.33 -21.97
CA LYS A 364 -3.12 23.22 -22.99
C LYS A 364 -3.19 21.84 -23.66
N SER A 365 -2.25 20.95 -23.36
CA SER A 365 -2.10 19.61 -23.95
C SER A 365 -1.95 18.55 -22.86
N GLY A 366 -1.80 17.27 -23.26
CA GLY A 366 -1.61 16.15 -22.31
C GLY A 366 -2.90 15.43 -21.89
N TYR A 367 -4.02 15.77 -22.52
CA TYR A 367 -5.28 15.10 -22.31
C TYR A 367 -5.27 13.69 -22.91
N LEU A 368 -5.61 12.70 -22.10
CA LEU A 368 -5.95 11.38 -22.59
C LEU A 368 -7.44 11.29 -22.89
N LYS A 369 -7.75 10.80 -24.09
CA LYS A 369 -9.10 10.43 -24.49
C LYS A 369 -9.07 9.02 -25.08
N LYS A 370 -9.67 8.07 -24.37
CA LYS A 370 -10.22 6.87 -25.01
C LYS A 370 -11.67 6.77 -24.62
N GLU A 371 -12.54 7.04 -25.59
CA GLU A 371 -13.93 6.61 -25.48
C GLU A 371 -13.94 5.09 -25.61
N LEU A 372 -13.82 4.39 -24.48
CA LEU A 372 -14.00 2.95 -24.47
C LEU A 372 -15.39 2.64 -25.01
N THR A 373 -15.44 1.76 -26.01
CA THR A 373 -16.68 1.13 -26.45
C THR A 373 -17.33 0.40 -25.26
N LEU A 374 -18.65 0.22 -25.30
CA LEU A 374 -19.36 -0.51 -24.23
C LEU A 374 -18.79 -1.92 -24.04
N LYS A 375 -18.41 -2.58 -25.13
CA LYS A 375 -17.72 -3.88 -25.13
C LYS A 375 -16.38 -3.84 -24.41
N GLU A 376 -15.55 -2.83 -24.66
CA GLU A 376 -14.28 -2.65 -23.92
C GLU A 376 -14.52 -2.34 -22.44
N ARG A 377 -15.54 -1.54 -22.11
CA ARG A 377 -15.92 -1.26 -20.71
C ARG A 377 -16.34 -2.54 -19.99
N PHE A 378 -17.10 -3.40 -20.65
CA PHE A 378 -17.58 -4.67 -20.11
C PHE A 378 -16.44 -5.69 -19.96
N ASN A 379 -15.55 -5.80 -20.94
CA ASN A 379 -14.36 -6.66 -20.85
C ASN A 379 -13.37 -6.20 -19.77
N ASN A 380 -13.23 -4.89 -19.59
CA ASN A 380 -12.46 -4.32 -18.48
C ASN A 380 -13.13 -4.63 -17.13
N LEU A 381 -14.47 -4.57 -17.04
CA LEU A 381 -15.20 -4.96 -15.83
C LEU A 381 -14.97 -6.43 -15.46
N LYS A 382 -15.12 -7.36 -16.42
CA LYS A 382 -14.89 -8.80 -16.20
C LYS A 382 -13.50 -9.09 -15.63
N LEU A 383 -12.48 -8.36 -16.08
CA LEU A 383 -11.13 -8.64 -15.64
C LEU A 383 -10.73 -7.93 -14.35
N LEU A 384 -11.35 -6.79 -14.04
CA LEU A 384 -11.21 -6.15 -12.74
C LEU A 384 -11.82 -7.01 -11.62
N VAL A 385 -12.94 -7.70 -11.88
CA VAL A 385 -13.51 -8.69 -10.94
C VAL A 385 -12.56 -9.87 -10.75
N LYS A 386 -11.85 -10.28 -11.81
CA LYS A 386 -10.87 -11.38 -11.76
C LYS A 386 -9.57 -11.01 -11.03
N ASN A 387 -9.12 -9.76 -11.14
CA ASN A 387 -7.83 -9.30 -10.61
C ASN A 387 -7.90 -8.57 -9.27
N SER A 388 -9.04 -7.95 -8.95
CA SER A 388 -9.28 -7.49 -7.58
C SER A 388 -9.45 -8.70 -6.68
N GLY A 389 -9.08 -8.57 -5.41
CA GLY A 389 -9.44 -9.55 -4.39
C GLY A 389 -10.94 -9.86 -4.33
N ALA A 390 -11.81 -9.15 -5.07
CA ALA A 390 -13.23 -9.46 -5.23
C ALA A 390 -13.50 -10.87 -5.77
N GLY A 391 -12.68 -11.39 -6.70
CA GLY A 391 -12.79 -12.79 -7.14
C GLY A 391 -12.53 -13.79 -6.01
N LYS A 392 -11.59 -13.46 -5.11
CA LYS A 392 -11.25 -14.25 -3.91
C LYS A 392 -12.25 -14.03 -2.77
N MET A 393 -12.86 -12.85 -2.70
CA MET A 393 -13.98 -12.54 -1.82
C MET A 393 -15.22 -13.36 -2.21
N ILE A 394 -15.49 -13.52 -3.52
CA ILE A 394 -16.57 -14.37 -4.05
C ILE A 394 -16.38 -15.85 -3.67
N GLU A 395 -15.15 -16.37 -3.63
CA GLU A 395 -14.87 -17.74 -3.17
C GLU A 395 -14.86 -17.88 -1.64
N GLY A 396 -14.31 -16.91 -0.90
CA GLY A 396 -14.27 -16.91 0.57
C GLY A 396 -15.62 -16.67 1.25
N LEU A 397 -16.50 -15.89 0.64
CA LEU A 397 -17.84 -15.58 1.16
C LEU A 397 -18.85 -16.74 0.99
N ARG A 398 -18.48 -17.81 0.28
CA ARG A 398 -19.25 -19.08 0.30
C ARG A 398 -19.13 -19.83 1.63
N GLY A 399 -18.19 -19.44 2.51
CA GLY A 399 -17.88 -20.15 3.75
C GLY A 399 -18.18 -19.43 5.08
N SER A 400 -18.34 -18.11 5.10
CA SER A 400 -18.53 -17.36 6.36
C SER A 400 -20.00 -16.98 6.59
N ARG A 401 -20.61 -17.59 7.61
CA ARG A 401 -21.92 -17.20 8.14
C ARG A 401 -21.81 -15.86 8.87
N GLU A 402 -22.29 -14.82 8.19
CA GLU A 402 -22.93 -13.58 8.66
C GLU A 402 -22.56 -12.50 7.64
N MET A 403 -23.35 -12.45 6.57
CA MET A 403 -23.23 -11.45 5.52
C MET A 403 -24.39 -10.46 5.70
N ASP A 404 -24.12 -9.16 5.61
CA ASP A 404 -25.15 -8.12 5.59
C ASP A 404 -26.16 -8.48 4.47
N PRO A 405 -27.48 -8.41 4.72
CA PRO A 405 -28.50 -8.74 3.72
C PRO A 405 -28.32 -8.03 2.37
N LYS A 406 -27.73 -6.82 2.35
CA LYS A 406 -27.43 -6.07 1.12
C LYS A 406 -26.21 -6.63 0.38
N ASP A 407 -25.20 -7.10 1.10
CA ASP A 407 -24.03 -7.74 0.52
C ASP A 407 -24.38 -9.15 -0.02
N ALA A 408 -25.37 -9.82 0.58
CA ALA A 408 -25.95 -11.06 0.08
C ALA A 408 -26.72 -10.87 -1.24
N GLU A 409 -27.50 -9.80 -1.34
CA GLU A 409 -28.20 -9.41 -2.57
C GLU A 409 -27.21 -9.01 -3.67
N TYR A 410 -26.11 -8.32 -3.31
CA TYR A 410 -25.00 -7.96 -4.19
C TYR A 410 -24.22 -9.19 -4.70
N LEU A 411 -23.90 -10.15 -3.83
CA LEU A 411 -23.26 -11.40 -4.24
C LEU A 411 -24.17 -12.22 -5.13
N LYS A 412 -25.47 -12.26 -4.84
CA LYS A 412 -26.46 -12.95 -5.67
C LYS A 412 -26.52 -12.32 -7.06
N TYR A 413 -26.59 -10.99 -7.15
CA TYR A 413 -26.59 -10.25 -8.42
C TYR A 413 -25.31 -10.49 -9.24
N ILE A 414 -24.12 -10.44 -8.61
CA ILE A 414 -22.84 -10.70 -9.29
C ILE A 414 -22.71 -12.17 -9.70
N THR A 415 -23.15 -13.11 -8.86
CA THR A 415 -23.10 -14.55 -9.12
C THR A 415 -24.09 -14.96 -10.21
N GLU A 416 -25.28 -14.36 -10.24
CA GLU A 416 -26.27 -14.52 -11.31
C GLU A 416 -25.82 -13.85 -12.61
N MET A 417 -25.07 -12.74 -12.56
CA MET A 417 -24.42 -12.19 -13.74
C MET A 417 -23.26 -13.06 -14.25
N TYR A 418 -22.51 -13.71 -13.35
CA TYR A 418 -21.32 -14.50 -13.66
C TYR A 418 -21.65 -15.91 -14.18
N ASN A 419 -22.56 -16.64 -13.54
CA ASN A 419 -22.85 -18.04 -13.86
C ASN A 419 -23.74 -18.23 -15.08
N ASN A 420 -24.46 -17.19 -15.46
CA ASN A 420 -25.69 -17.33 -16.21
C ASN A 420 -25.56 -16.66 -17.60
N ASN A 421 -24.53 -15.83 -17.84
CA ASN A 421 -24.41 -15.01 -19.08
C ASN A 421 -25.69 -14.18 -19.38
N ILE A 422 -26.54 -13.93 -18.38
CA ILE A 422 -27.87 -13.30 -18.51
C ILE A 422 -27.77 -11.78 -18.35
N VAL A 423 -26.92 -11.14 -19.14
CA VAL A 423 -27.24 -9.77 -19.58
C VAL A 423 -26.89 -9.74 -21.04
N THR A 424 -27.91 -9.85 -21.87
CA THR A 424 -27.74 -9.65 -23.31
C THR A 424 -27.36 -8.19 -23.55
N GLU A 425 -26.59 -7.95 -24.61
CA GLU A 425 -26.10 -6.61 -24.98
C GLU A 425 -27.25 -5.57 -24.99
N SER A 426 -28.48 -5.99 -25.31
CA SER A 426 -29.69 -5.16 -25.27
C SER A 426 -30.18 -4.74 -23.87
N GLU A 427 -30.03 -5.58 -22.85
CA GLU A 427 -30.55 -5.31 -21.49
C GLU A 427 -29.63 -4.36 -20.71
N PHE A 428 -28.34 -4.30 -21.07
CA PHE A 428 -27.41 -3.32 -20.54
C PHE A 428 -27.53 -1.94 -21.23
N MET A 429 -28.19 -1.89 -22.40
CA MET A 429 -28.32 -0.69 -23.24
C MET A 429 -29.50 0.22 -22.84
N SER A 430 -30.47 -0.28 -22.05
CA SER A 430 -31.59 0.48 -21.47
C SER A 430 -31.29 0.92 -20.04
#